data_AF-A0A7J8LEA6-F1
#
_entry.id   AF-A0A7J8LEA6-F1
#
_cell.length_a   1.000
_cell.length_b   1.000
_cell.length_c   1.000
_cell.angle_alpha   90.00
_cell.angle_beta   90.00
_cell.angle_gamma   90.00
#
_symmetry.space_group_name_H-M   'P 1'
#
loop_
_entity.id
_entity.type
_entity.pdbx_description
1 polymer ?
#
loop_
_entity_poly.entity_id
_entity_poly.type
_entity_poly.pdbx_seq_one_letter_code
_entity_poly.pdbx_strand_id
1 'polypeptide(L)' 'MDLENDYYLVRFHDEVDYNKVLKGDPWVILGQYLTVRLWSPAFSTSQNEVDIQVAWIRLLGLPESYYSDFLL' A
#
# COMPACT_ATOMS: atom_id res chain seq x y z
N MET A 1 13.71 -0.48 7.56
CA MET A 1 14.10 0.14 8.83
C MET A 1 12.87 0.20 9.70
N ASP A 2 12.94 -0.30 10.94
CA ASP A 2 11.84 -0.22 11.91
C ASP A 2 11.73 1.23 12.42
N LEU A 3 10.50 1.77 12.47
CA LEU A 3 10.19 3.13 12.91
C LEU A 3 9.37 3.18 14.22
N GLU A 4 9.15 2.05 14.89
CA GLU A 4 8.26 1.89 16.05
C GLU A 4 6.75 1.98 15.68
N ASN A 5 5.86 1.56 16.60
CA ASN A 5 4.41 1.53 16.42
C ASN A 5 3.94 0.78 15.16
N ASP A 6 4.57 -0.36 14.87
CA ASP A 6 4.28 -1.21 13.71
C ASP A 6 4.47 -0.54 12.34
N TYR A 7 5.25 0.55 12.28
CA TYR A 7 5.65 1.20 11.04
C TYR A 7 7.03 0.77 10.57
N TYR A 8 7.13 0.57 9.25
CA TYR A 8 8.38 0.17 8.61
C TYR A 8 8.68 1.08 7.42
N LEU A 9 9.91 1.58 7.35
CA LEU A 9 10.41 2.29 6.17
C LEU A 9 11.10 1.34 5.21
N VAL A 10 10.61 1.31 3.98
CA VAL A 10 11.21 0.56 2.87
C VAL A 10 11.71 1.56 1.83
N ARG A 11 12.93 1.35 1.33
CA ARG A 11 13.54 2.16 0.28
C ARG A 11 13.87 1.26 -0.90
N PHE A 12 13.43 1.66 -2.08
CA PHE A 12 13.67 0.96 -3.33
C PHE A 12 14.79 1.65 -4.10
N HIS A 13 15.59 0.86 -4.82
CA HIS A 13 16.63 1.37 -5.72
C HIS A 13 16.10 1.53 -7.16
N ASP A 14 15.10 0.74 -7.53
CA ASP A 14 14.52 0.70 -8.85
C ASP A 14 13.05 1.16 -8.84
N GLU A 15 12.66 1.91 -9.88
CA GLU A 15 11.32 2.48 -10.00
C GLU A 15 10.25 1.42 -10.30
N VAL A 16 10.61 0.33 -10.97
CA VAL A 16 9.71 -0.78 -11.28
C VAL A 16 9.31 -1.47 -9.99
N ASP A 17 10.28 -1.78 -9.12
CA ASP A 17 10.00 -2.39 -7.82
C ASP A 17 9.13 -1.48 -6.94
N TYR A 18 9.45 -0.19 -6.90
CA TYR A 18 8.65 0.81 -6.18
C TYR A 18 7.21 0.86 -6.68
N ASN A 19 7.00 0.92 -8.00
CA ASN A 19 5.66 0.96 -8.58
C ASN A 19 4.90 -0.35 -8.33
N LYS A 20 5.58 -1.50 -8.38
CA LYS A 20 4.98 -2.80 -8.08
C LYS A 20 4.51 -2.87 -6.63
N VAL A 21 5.28 -2.35 -5.69
CA VAL A 21 4.89 -2.29 -4.27
C VAL A 21 3.70 -1.36 -4.05
N LEU A 22 3.69 -0.21 -4.73
CA LEU A 22 2.68 0.84 -4.52
C LEU A 22 1.35 0.54 -5.22
N LYS A 23 1.38 -0.04 -6.42
CA LYS A 23 0.21 -0.20 -7.31
C LYS A 23 -0.17 -1.66 -7.57
N GLY A 24 0.69 -2.61 -7.20
CA GLY A 24 0.40 -4.03 -7.34
C GLY A 24 -0.65 -4.50 -6.35
N ASP A 25 -0.68 -5.81 -6.12
CA ASP A 25 -1.64 -6.45 -5.22
C ASP A 25 -1.52 -6.03 -3.74
N PRO A 26 -2.59 -6.20 -2.94
CA PRO A 26 -2.53 -5.97 -1.51
C PRO A 26 -1.43 -6.78 -0.84
N TRP A 27 -0.73 -6.13 0.09
CA TRP A 27 0.33 -6.78 0.86
C TRP A 27 -0.30 -7.65 1.93
N VAL A 28 -0.19 -8.97 1.77
CA VAL A 28 -0.62 -9.94 2.77
C VAL A 28 0.60 -10.70 3.25
N ILE A 29 0.99 -10.48 4.51
CA ILE A 29 2.07 -11.22 5.16
C ILE A 29 1.46 -12.02 6.30
N LEU A 30 1.62 -13.34 6.26
CA LEU A 30 1.08 -14.27 7.28
C LEU A 30 -0.44 -14.09 7.53
N GLY A 31 -1.19 -13.73 6.49
CA GLY A 31 -2.65 -13.50 6.58
C GLY A 31 -3.05 -12.14 7.15
N GLN A 32 -2.08 -11.28 7.48
CA GLN A 32 -2.32 -9.90 7.90
C GLN A 32 -2.15 -8.95 6.71
N TYR A 33 -3.10 -8.03 6.56
CA TYR A 33 -3.02 -6.98 5.54
C TYR A 33 -2.12 -5.86 6.03
N LEU A 34 -1.16 -5.49 5.19
CA LEU A 34 -0.33 -4.31 5.41
C LEU A 34 -0.85 -3.15 4.56
N THR A 35 -0.81 -1.97 5.14
CA THR A 35 -1.05 -0.72 4.44
C THR A 35 0.28 -0.14 3.98
N VAL A 36 0.37 0.26 2.71
CA VAL A 36 1.53 0.98 2.18
C VAL A 36 1.13 2.43 1.98
N ARG A 37 2.02 3.34 2.38
CA ARG A 37 1.88 4.77 2.13
C ARG A 37 3.16 5.32 1.54
N LEU A 38 3.03 6.40 0.78
CA LEU A 38 4.18 7.17 0.35
C LEU A 38 4.89 7.79 1.55
N TRP A 39 6.21 7.78 1.50
CA TRP A 39 7.03 8.47 2.51
C TRP A 39 6.71 9.96 2.49
N SER A 40 6.51 10.54 3.67
CA SER A 40 6.36 11.97 3.87
C SER A 40 7.34 12.43 4.95
N PRO A 41 8.07 13.54 4.76
CA PRO A 41 8.92 14.11 5.81
C PRO A 41 8.15 14.51 7.06
N ALA A 42 6.84 14.77 6.93
CA ALA A 42 5.95 15.12 8.04
C ALA A 42 5.36 13.88 8.73
N PHE A 43 5.74 12.67 8.32
CA PHE A 43 5.26 11.44 8.93
C PHE A 43 5.82 11.30 10.36
N SER A 44 4.93 11.01 11.31
CA SER A 44 5.28 10.63 12.68
C SER A 44 4.59 9.33 13.04
N THR A 45 5.34 8.38 13.61
CA THR A 45 4.78 7.13 14.15
C THR A 45 3.95 7.35 15.40
N SER A 46 4.04 8.52 16.03
CA SER A 46 3.26 8.90 17.21
C SER A 46 1.90 9.53 16.89
N GLN A 47 1.64 9.86 15.61
CA GLN A 47 0.35 10.41 15.20
C GLN A 47 -0.62 9.28 14.89
N ASN A 48 -1.75 9.26 15.60
CA ASN A 48 -2.85 8.31 15.36
C ASN A 48 -3.78 8.77 14.22
N GLU A 49 -3.57 9.96 13.66
CA GLU A 49 -4.40 10.49 12.58
C GLU A 49 -3.86 10.06 11.21
N VAL A 50 -4.60 9.17 10.57
CA VAL A 50 -4.34 8.76 9.19
C VAL A 50 -5.15 9.66 8.27
N ASP A 51 -4.52 10.72 7.75
CA ASP A 51 -5.21 11.70 6.91
C ASP A 51 -5.56 11.11 5.53
N ILE A 52 -4.60 10.42 4.89
CA ILE A 52 -4.78 9.75 3.59
C ILE A 52 -4.05 8.40 3.60
N GLN A 53 -4.79 7.32 3.31
CA GLN A 53 -4.27 5.97 3.20
C GLN A 53 -4.62 5.37 1.84
N VAL A 54 -3.63 4.81 1.15
CA VAL A 54 -3.87 3.97 -0.02
C VAL A 54 -4.38 2.62 0.49
N ALA A 55 -5.54 2.20 0.00
CA ALA A 55 -6.14 0.91 0.30
C ALA A 55 -6.45 0.17 -1.00
N TRP A 56 -6.18 -1.13 -1.01
CA TRP A 56 -6.57 -2.01 -2.10
C TRP A 56 -8.00 -2.48 -1.86
N ILE A 57 -8.88 -2.18 -2.80
CA ILE A 57 -10.26 -2.67 -2.77
C ILE A 57 -10.39 -3.82 -3.76
N ARG A 58 -10.78 -5.00 -3.26
CA ARG A 58 -11.21 -6.10 -4.12
C ARG A 58 -12.72 -6.07 -4.22
N LEU A 59 -13.23 -5.63 -5.36
CA LEU A 59 -14.66 -5.65 -5.61
C LEU A 59 -15.08 -7.06 -6.06
N LEU A 60 -15.89 -7.74 -5.25
CA LEU A 60 -16.41 -9.08 -5.56
C LEU A 60 -17.71 -8.95 -6.35
N GLY A 61 -17.80 -9.67 -7.47
CA GLY A 61 -19.03 -9.74 -8.27
C GLY A 61 -19.23 -8.58 -9.25
N LEU A 62 -18.19 -7.82 -9.61
CA LEU A 62 -18.30 -6.93 -10.77
C LEU A 62 -18.43 -7.76 -12.06
N PRO A 63 -19.32 -7.37 -12.99
CA PRO A 63 -19.33 -7.96 -14.32
C PRO A 63 -17.99 -7.72 -15.02
N GLU A 64 -17.52 -8.71 -15.77
CA GLU A 64 -16.23 -8.70 -16.47
C GLU A 64 -16.03 -7.44 -17.33
N SER A 65 -17.11 -6.90 -17.89
CA SER A 65 -17.13 -5.67 -18.71
C SER A 65 -16.66 -4.40 -17.99
N TYR A 66 -16.53 -4.41 -16.67
CA TYR A 66 -16.12 -3.26 -15.86
C TYR A 66 -14.69 -3.37 -15.31
N TYR A 67 -14.01 -4.50 -15.50
CA TYR A 67 -12.58 -4.58 -15.28
C TYR A 67 -11.90 -3.91 -16.48
N SER A 68 -11.34 -2.71 -16.30
CA SER A 68 -10.49 -2.11 -17.32
C SER A 68 -9.10 -2.74 -17.26
N ASP A 69 -8.34 -2.68 -18.36
CA ASP A 69 -6.95 -3.15 -18.44
C ASP A 69 -5.99 -2.48 -17.44
N PHE A 70 -6.45 -1.46 -16.70
CA PHE A 70 -5.70 -0.83 -15.61
C PHE A 70 -5.84 -1.57 -14.27
N LEU A 71 -6.84 -2.46 -14.16
CA LEU A 71 -7.13 -3.27 -12.97
C LEU A 71 -6.76 -4.76 -13.16
N LEU A 72 -6.25 -5.14 -14.34
CA LEU A 72 -5.74 -6.47 -14.70
C LEU A 72 -4.22 -6.39 -14.94
#